data_AF-A0A9J6EQG6-F1
#
_entry.id   AF-A0A9J6EQG6-F1
#
_cell.length_a   1.000
_cell.length_b   1.000
_cell.length_c   1.000
_cell.angle_alpha   90.00
_cell.angle_beta   90.00
_cell.angle_gamma   90.00
#
_symmetry.space_group_name_H-M   'P 1'
#
loop_
_entity.id
_entity.type
_entity.pdbx_description
1 polymer ?
#
loop_
_entity_poly.entity_id
_entity_poly.type
_entity_poly.pdbx_seq_one_letter_code
_entity_poly.pdbx_strand_id
1 'polypeptide(L)'
;MVSCVAGRSGLLMQVASAQVAYRVYREQSEDKPSRYVINKNVSLTPDMLFFVTLCRTMCGMDHLCSLVLRNMAAFARAFSCKPHTPMNPSRRCHFFNEE
;
A
#
# COMPACT_ATOMS: atom_id res chain seq x y z
N MET A 1 -0.62 -15.06 -15.10
CA MET A 1 -0.97 -16.06 -14.08
C MET A 1 -0.91 -15.37 -12.73
N VAL A 2 -2.03 -15.25 -12.01
CA VAL A 2 -2.08 -14.58 -10.71
C VAL A 2 -1.52 -15.52 -9.65
N SER A 3 -0.32 -15.27 -9.14
CA SER A 3 0.22 -16.02 -8.00
C SER A 3 -0.04 -15.24 -6.73
N CYS A 4 -0.99 -15.71 -5.91
CA CYS A 4 -1.27 -15.19 -4.59
C CYS A 4 -1.07 -16.25 -3.52
N VAL A 5 -0.33 -15.91 -2.46
CA VAL A 5 -0.29 -16.69 -1.22
C VAL A 5 -1.19 -16.01 -0.20
N ALA A 6 -2.50 -16.14 -0.37
CA ALA A 6 -3.48 -15.88 0.69
C ALA A 6 -4.81 -16.52 0.30
N GLY A 7 -5.17 -17.63 0.96
CA GLY A 7 -6.38 -18.42 0.70
C GLY A 7 -7.71 -17.76 1.09
N ARG A 8 -7.91 -16.48 0.77
CA ARG A 8 -9.22 -15.80 0.87
C ARG A 8 -9.49 -15.00 -0.40
N SER A 9 -10.43 -15.47 -1.20
CA SER A 9 -10.85 -14.88 -2.49
C SER A 9 -11.25 -13.40 -2.40
N GLY A 10 -11.65 -12.91 -1.21
CA GLY A 10 -12.01 -11.51 -0.96
C GLY A 10 -10.84 -10.52 -0.88
N LEU A 11 -9.60 -10.98 -0.76
CA LEU A 11 -8.42 -10.09 -0.69
C LEU A 11 -7.94 -9.63 -2.07
N LEU A 12 -8.25 -10.42 -3.11
CA LEU A 12 -7.76 -10.21 -4.48
C LEU A 12 -8.15 -8.83 -5.03
N MET A 13 -9.45 -8.51 -4.95
CA MET A 13 -9.97 -7.24 -5.45
C MET A 13 -9.38 -6.05 -4.71
N GLN A 14 -9.17 -6.16 -3.41
CA GLN A 14 -8.66 -5.04 -2.62
C GLN A 14 -7.20 -4.73 -2.93
N VAL A 15 -6.36 -5.77 -3.13
CA VAL A 15 -4.97 -5.57 -3.53
C VAL A 15 -4.90 -5.00 -4.95
N ALA A 16 -5.68 -5.54 -5.89
CA ALA A 16 -5.71 -5.04 -7.26
C ALA A 16 -6.18 -3.57 -7.31
N SER A 17 -7.28 -3.24 -6.62
CA SER A 17 -7.78 -1.87 -6.53
C SER A 17 -6.77 -0.92 -5.89
N ALA A 18 -6.08 -1.35 -4.83
CA ALA A 18 -5.05 -0.53 -4.20
C ALA A 18 -3.84 -0.29 -5.12
N GLN A 19 -3.40 -1.29 -5.89
CA GLN A 19 -2.33 -1.16 -6.88
C GLN A 19 -2.69 -0.15 -7.97
N VAL A 20 -3.89 -0.26 -8.55
CA VAL A 20 -4.37 0.67 -9.59
C VAL A 20 -4.51 2.08 -9.03
N ALA A 21 -5.15 2.23 -7.86
CA ALA A 21 -5.33 3.53 -7.22
C ALA A 21 -3.98 4.22 -6.92
N TYR A 22 -2.99 3.47 -6.44
CA TYR A 22 -1.66 4.01 -6.17
C TYR A 22 -0.92 4.41 -7.45
N ARG A 23 -1.03 3.60 -8.50
CA ARG A 23 -0.44 3.90 -9.81
C ARG A 23 -0.97 5.23 -10.34
N VAL A 24 -2.29 5.37 -10.42
CA VAL A 24 -2.94 6.62 -10.89
C VAL A 24 -2.58 7.78 -9.98
N TYR A 25 -2.60 7.57 -8.66
CA TYR A 25 -2.17 8.60 -7.71
C TYR A 25 -0.77 9.09 -8.04
N ARG A 26 0.21 8.22 -8.29
CA ARG A 26 1.57 8.63 -8.63
C ARG A 26 1.69 9.34 -9.98
N GLU A 27 0.97 8.87 -10.99
CA GLU A 27 1.01 9.42 -12.35
C GLU A 27 0.30 10.79 -12.44
N GLN A 28 -0.64 11.07 -11.53
CA GLN A 28 -1.30 12.37 -11.45
C GLN A 28 -0.30 13.47 -11.08
N SER A 29 -0.09 14.40 -12.02
CA SER A 29 0.93 15.45 -12.04
C SER A 29 0.60 16.70 -11.21
N GLU A 30 -0.24 16.58 -10.17
CA GLU A 30 -0.49 17.71 -9.28
C GLU A 30 0.80 18.07 -8.51
N ASP A 31 1.00 19.36 -8.28
CA ASP A 31 2.09 19.90 -7.45
C ASP A 31 1.85 19.47 -5.98
N LYS A 32 2.22 18.22 -5.69
CA LYS A 32 2.05 17.64 -4.36
C LYS A 32 3.15 18.20 -3.46
N PRO A 33 2.79 18.76 -2.30
CA PRO A 33 3.77 19.14 -1.28
C PRO A 33 4.71 17.98 -0.97
N SER A 34 6.00 18.29 -0.77
CA SER A 34 6.98 17.27 -0.40
C SER A 34 6.65 16.56 0.93
N ARG A 35 5.91 17.25 1.83
CA ARG A 35 5.44 16.70 3.11
C ARG A 35 4.09 17.30 3.50
N TYR A 36 3.31 16.50 4.22
CA TYR A 36 2.06 16.90 4.87
C TYR A 36 2.24 16.83 6.39
N VAL A 37 2.03 17.96 7.07
CA VAL A 37 2.11 18.05 8.53
C VAL A 37 0.73 17.73 9.10
N ILE A 38 0.60 16.57 9.75
CA ILE A 38 -0.66 16.15 10.40
C ILE A 38 -0.78 16.80 11.79
N ASN A 39 0.33 16.85 12.52
CA ASN A 39 0.46 17.53 13.79
C ASN A 39 1.95 17.87 14.05
N LYS A 40 2.27 18.46 15.21
CA LYS A 40 3.64 18.88 15.57
C LYS A 40 4.70 17.76 15.51
N ASN A 41 4.30 16.49 15.64
CA ASN A 41 5.23 15.36 15.73
C ASN A 41 5.16 14.43 14.51
N VAL A 42 4.17 14.60 13.63
CA VAL A 42 3.90 13.68 12.52
C VAL A 42 3.87 14.47 11.23
N SER A 43 4.87 14.22 10.39
CA SER A 43 4.89 14.66 9.00
C SER A 43 5.07 13.48 8.07
N LEU A 44 4.21 13.38 7.07
CA LEU A 44 4.15 12.27 6.12
C LEU A 44 4.55 12.73 4.72
N THR A 45 5.23 11.88 3.97
CA THR A 45 5.42 12.09 2.52
C THR A 45 4.09 11.84 1.79
N PRO A 46 3.93 12.29 0.53
CA PRO A 46 2.75 11.95 -0.28
C PRO A 46 2.45 10.45 -0.33
N ASP A 47 3.49 9.62 -0.50
CA ASP A 47 3.34 8.16 -0.51
C ASP A 47 2.86 7.62 0.84
N MET A 48 3.47 8.07 1.95
CA MET A 48 3.02 7.65 3.28
C MET A 48 1.57 8.07 3.53
N LEU A 49 1.18 9.27 3.12
CA LEU A 49 -0.18 9.79 3.29
C LEU A 49 -1.20 8.96 2.50
N PHE A 50 -0.87 8.55 1.27
CA PHE A 50 -1.74 7.67 0.47
C PHE A 50 -2.05 6.38 1.23
N PHE A 51 -1.03 5.68 1.73
CA PHE A 51 -1.23 4.40 2.42
C PHE A 51 -1.92 4.55 3.78
N VAL A 52 -1.61 5.61 4.54
CA VAL A 52 -2.32 5.92 5.78
C VAL A 52 -3.79 6.18 5.52
N THR A 53 -4.11 6.94 4.47
CA THR A 53 -5.49 7.23 4.07
C THR A 53 -6.22 5.96 3.62
N LEU A 54 -5.56 5.12 2.83
CA LEU A 54 -6.11 3.82 2.40
C LEU A 54 -6.45 2.93 3.62
N CYS A 55 -5.54 2.82 4.59
CA CYS A 55 -5.82 2.03 5.78
C CYS A 55 -6.89 2.65 6.68
N ARG A 56 -7.03 3.97 6.67
CA ARG A 56 -8.09 4.66 7.40
C ARG A 56 -9.48 4.30 6.89
N THR A 57 -9.67 4.09 5.58
CA THR A 57 -10.95 3.61 5.03
C THR A 57 -11.28 2.17 5.45
N MET A 58 -10.27 1.44 5.93
CA MET A 58 -10.39 0.07 6.42
C MET A 58 -10.33 -0.06 7.95
N CYS A 59 -10.38 1.06 8.67
CA CYS A 59 -10.36 1.03 10.13
C CYS A 59 -11.60 0.28 10.66
N GLY A 60 -11.38 -0.65 11.59
CA GLY A 60 -12.43 -1.54 12.11
C GLY A 60 -12.67 -2.82 11.28
N MET A 61 -11.97 -3.00 10.15
CA MET A 61 -11.96 -4.26 9.41
C MET A 61 -10.70 -5.07 9.75
N ASP A 62 -10.88 -6.18 10.48
CA ASP A 62 -9.80 -7.01 11.02
C ASP A 62 -8.69 -7.33 10.00
N HIS A 63 -7.47 -6.88 10.32
CA HIS A 63 -6.22 -7.13 9.60
C HIS A 63 -6.20 -6.79 8.10
N LEU A 64 -7.30 -6.24 7.55
CA LEU A 64 -7.52 -6.13 6.12
C LEU A 64 -6.51 -5.19 5.47
N CYS A 65 -6.33 -4.01 6.08
CA CYS A 65 -5.28 -3.05 5.71
C CYS A 65 -3.90 -3.73 5.65
N SER A 66 -3.52 -4.47 6.70
CA SER A 66 -2.20 -5.12 6.76
C SER A 66 -2.04 -6.24 5.71
N LEU A 67 -3.14 -6.92 5.36
CA LEU A 67 -3.16 -7.93 4.31
C LEU A 67 -3.05 -7.32 2.91
N VAL A 68 -3.66 -6.16 2.68
CA VAL A 68 -3.51 -5.42 1.42
C VAL A 68 -2.08 -4.88 1.30
N LEU A 69 -1.61 -4.14 2.31
CA LEU A 69 -0.34 -3.43 2.25
C LEU A 69 0.90 -4.32 2.16
N ARG A 70 0.90 -5.52 2.76
CA ARG A 70 2.04 -6.47 2.62
C ARG A 70 2.26 -6.93 1.18
N ASN A 71 1.25 -6.81 0.32
CA ASN A 71 1.33 -7.13 -1.10
C ASN A 71 1.76 -5.90 -1.95
N MET A 72 1.94 -4.73 -1.35
CA MET A 72 2.31 -3.51 -2.06
C MET A 72 3.80 -3.19 -1.87
N ALA A 73 4.60 -3.42 -2.91
CA ALA A 73 6.02 -3.09 -2.92
C ALA A 73 6.29 -1.61 -2.58
N ALA A 74 5.44 -0.74 -3.11
CA ALA A 74 5.52 0.69 -2.89
C ALA A 74 5.31 1.08 -1.43
N PHE A 75 4.43 0.38 -0.69
CA PHE A 75 4.26 0.60 0.74
C PHE A 75 5.57 0.31 1.49
N ALA A 76 6.18 -0.85 1.22
CA ALA A 76 7.43 -1.22 1.86
C ALA A 76 8.55 -0.20 1.58
N ARG A 77 8.62 0.37 0.38
CA ARG A 77 9.56 1.46 0.05
C ARG A 77 9.23 2.75 0.79
N ALA A 78 7.97 3.18 0.76
CA ALA A 78 7.51 4.43 1.39
C ALA A 78 7.79 4.44 2.90
N PHE A 79 7.67 3.31 3.58
CA PHE A 79 7.92 3.16 5.02
C PHE A 79 9.29 2.55 5.34
N SER A 80 10.16 2.36 4.35
CA SER A 80 11.48 1.76 4.53
C SER A 80 11.46 0.44 5.31
N CYS A 81 10.48 -0.42 5.03
CA CYS A 81 10.32 -1.70 5.71
C CYS A 81 11.48 -2.64 5.35
N LYS A 82 12.11 -3.25 6.35
CA LYS A 82 13.19 -4.23 6.14
C LYS A 82 12.68 -5.47 5.38
N PRO A 83 13.46 -6.06 4.46
CA PRO A 83 13.10 -7.31 3.80
C PRO A 83 12.79 -8.42 4.80
N HIS A 84 11.93 -9.37 4.39
CA HIS A 84 11.51 -10.53 5.18
C HIS A 84 10.72 -10.22 6.46
N THR A 85 10.30 -8.97 6.65
CA THR A 85 9.38 -8.62 7.73
C THR A 85 7.93 -8.92 7.33
N PRO A 86 6.98 -9.06 8.28
CA PRO A 86 5.58 -9.33 7.97
C PRO A 86 4.94 -8.34 6.97
N MET A 87 5.41 -7.08 6.95
CA MET A 87 4.94 -6.02 6.06
C MET A 87 5.79 -5.84 4.80
N ASN A 88 6.88 -6.61 4.66
CA ASN A 88 7.71 -6.68 3.46
C ASN A 88 8.18 -8.13 3.22
N PRO A 89 7.25 -9.06 2.93
CA PRO A 89 7.58 -10.46 2.72
C PRO A 89 8.28 -10.67 1.36
N SER A 90 9.03 -11.77 1.22
CA SER A 90 9.73 -12.13 -0.02
C SER A 90 8.78 -12.46 -1.17
N ARG A 91 7.57 -12.96 -0.86
CA ARG A 91 6.55 -13.35 -1.83
C ARG A 91 5.36 -12.42 -1.68
N ARG A 92 4.93 -11.82 -2.78
CA ARG A 92 3.78 -10.92 -2.86
C ARG A 92 2.83 -11.40 -3.96
N CYS A 93 1.57 -11.02 -3.85
CA CYS A 93 0.63 -11.13 -4.95
C CYS A 93 1.02 -10.17 -6.08
N HIS A 94 1.20 -10.69 -7.29
CA HIS A 94 1.37 -9.89 -8.50
C HIS A 94 0.15 -10.09 -9.40
N PHE A 95 -0.61 -9.01 -9.60
CA PHE A 95 -1.78 -8.99 -10.48
C PHE A 95 -1.47 -8.38 -11.84
N PHE A 96 -0.55 -7.43 -11.85
CA PHE A 96 -0.05 -6.75 -13.04
C PHE A 96 1.48 -6.94 -13.08
N ASN A 97 2.05 -7.04 -14.28
CA ASN A 97 3.50 -7.05 -14.44
C ASN A 97 4.01 -5.62 -14.13
N GLU A 98 4.51 -5.40 -12.91
CA GLU A 98 5.26 -4.20 -12.56
C GLU A 98 6.75 -4.51 -12.78
N GLU A 99 7.44 -3.72 -13.61
CA GLU A 99 8.91 -3.74 -13.78
C GLU A 99 9.64 -3.29 -12.51
#